data_AF-B8IXV5-F1
#
_entry.id   AF-B8IXV5-F1
#
_cell.length_a   1.000
_cell.length_b   1.000
_cell.length_c   1.000
_cell.angle_alpha   90.00
_cell.angle_beta   90.00
_cell.angle_gamma   90.00
#
_symmetry.space_group_name_H-M   'P 1'
#
loop_
_entity.id
_entity.type
_entity.pdbx_description
1 polymer ?
#
loop_
_entity_poly.entity_id
_entity_poly.type
_entity_poly.pdbx_seq_one_letter_code
_entity_poly.pdbx_strand_id
1 'polypeptide(L)'
;MTQHLAAADPLGGWSKSTAFEPRTGATPQRNRTLPPFNRDLPMTTKHRPAPPEHLAEPTKAWWRAVQDAYELEAHHLRLLQLAAEAWDQCQAAREALAEHGMTFEDRFGAPRARPEVAIERDSRLAFARLIRELDLDVDPPGEGRSRPPALRSNRRL
;
A
#
# COMPACT_ATOMS: atom_id res chain seq x y z
N MET A 1 -40.82 -42.62 20.10
CA MET A 1 -41.20 -44.05 20.05
C MET A 1 -40.30 -44.70 19.02
N THR A 2 -39.15 -45.24 19.43
CA THR A 2 -38.96 -46.66 19.77
C THR A 2 -38.48 -47.43 18.53
N GLN A 3 -37.16 -47.61 18.43
CA GLN A 3 -36.44 -48.92 18.35
C GLN A 3 -36.27 -49.42 16.91
N HIS A 4 -35.30 -50.25 16.52
CA HIS A 4 -34.12 -50.90 17.09
C HIS A 4 -33.30 -51.37 15.86
N LEU A 5 -31.97 -51.22 15.79
CA LEU A 5 -30.94 -52.18 16.24
C LEU A 5 -30.87 -53.51 15.45
N ALA A 6 -29.76 -53.73 14.73
CA ALA A 6 -29.03 -55.01 14.55
C ALA A 6 -27.79 -54.73 13.67
N ALA A 7 -26.55 -54.75 14.20
CA ALA A 7 -25.68 -55.94 14.37
C ALA A 7 -25.39 -56.64 13.02
N ALA A 8 -24.27 -56.34 12.36
CA ALA A 8 -22.92 -56.94 12.54
C ALA A 8 -22.73 -58.17 11.63
N ASP A 9 -21.70 -58.15 10.76
CA ASP A 9 -20.96 -59.35 10.38
C ASP A 9 -19.56 -59.00 9.85
N PRO A 10 -18.56 -59.89 10.04
CA PRO A 10 -17.15 -59.55 10.02
C PRO A 10 -16.37 -60.32 8.94
N LEU A 11 -15.05 -60.13 8.99
CA LEU A 11 -13.99 -61.02 8.49
C LEU A 11 -13.50 -60.75 7.06
N GLY A 12 -12.29 -60.18 7.05
CA GLY A 12 -11.43 -60.08 5.89
C GLY A 12 -11.03 -61.46 5.37
N GLY A 13 -11.13 -61.62 4.06
CA GLY A 13 -10.41 -62.61 3.29
C GLY A 13 -9.15 -61.98 2.72
N TRP A 14 -7.99 -62.22 3.34
CA TRP A 14 -6.70 -62.02 2.69
C TRP A 14 -6.45 -63.19 1.73
N SER A 15 -6.67 -62.93 0.44
CA SER A 15 -6.33 -63.88 -0.62
C SER A 15 -4.81 -63.88 -0.84
N LYS A 16 -4.19 -65.04 -0.61
CA LYS A 16 -2.82 -65.37 -1.02
C LYS A 16 -2.82 -65.72 -2.50
N SER A 17 -1.93 -65.16 -3.30
CA SER A 17 -1.29 -65.76 -4.50
C SER A 17 -0.26 -64.76 -5.04
N THR A 18 1.04 -64.94 -4.78
CA THR A 18 2.03 -65.75 -5.53
C THR A 18 2.33 -65.22 -6.93
N ALA A 19 3.48 -64.55 -7.08
CA ALA A 19 4.49 -64.78 -8.12
C ALA A 19 5.57 -63.68 -8.03
N PHE A 20 6.74 -64.02 -7.46
CA PHE A 20 7.94 -63.18 -7.52
C PHE A 20 8.80 -63.70 -8.67
N GLU A 21 8.76 -63.00 -9.80
CA GLU A 21 9.65 -63.24 -10.94
C GLU A 21 10.95 -62.45 -10.77
N PRO A 22 12.13 -63.06 -11.00
CA PRO A 22 13.40 -62.33 -10.99
C PRO A 22 13.50 -61.48 -12.26
N ARG A 23 13.38 -60.16 -12.10
CA ARG A 23 13.55 -59.20 -13.19
C ARG A 23 15.02 -59.16 -13.64
N THR A 24 15.25 -59.73 -14.80
CA THR A 24 16.46 -59.57 -15.62
C THR A 24 16.80 -58.08 -15.76
N GLY A 25 18.03 -57.73 -15.42
CA GLY A 25 18.54 -56.36 -15.48
C GLY A 25 18.53 -55.81 -16.90
N ALA A 26 17.79 -54.72 -17.09
CA ALA A 26 18.03 -53.75 -18.14
C ALA A 26 17.80 -52.38 -17.49
N THR A 27 18.87 -51.67 -17.18
CA THR A 27 18.82 -50.28 -16.72
C THR A 27 18.45 -49.42 -17.92
N PRO A 28 17.24 -48.81 -18.01
CA PRO A 28 17.04 -47.78 -19.01
C PRO A 28 17.88 -46.58 -18.57
N GLN A 29 18.93 -46.31 -19.33
CA GLN A 29 19.64 -45.03 -19.34
C GLN A 29 18.59 -43.94 -19.61
N ARG A 30 18.00 -43.38 -18.54
CA ARG A 30 17.20 -42.16 -18.63
C ARG A 30 18.21 -41.06 -18.91
N ASN A 31 18.41 -40.75 -20.18
CA ASN A 31 18.86 -39.43 -20.61
C ASN A 31 17.86 -38.41 -20.07
N ARG A 32 18.04 -38.00 -18.82
CA ARG A 32 17.39 -36.83 -18.23
C ARG A 32 18.10 -35.63 -18.80
N THR A 33 17.80 -35.28 -20.04
CA THR A 33 17.99 -33.92 -20.51
C THR A 33 17.16 -33.06 -19.56
N LEU A 34 17.82 -32.29 -18.69
CA LEU A 34 17.16 -31.26 -17.92
C LEU A 34 16.51 -30.31 -18.94
N PRO A 35 15.21 -29.98 -18.82
CA PRO A 35 14.63 -28.93 -19.65
C PRO A 35 15.49 -27.66 -19.47
N PRO A 36 15.64 -26.83 -20.51
CA PRO A 36 16.30 -25.54 -20.35
C PRO A 36 15.61 -24.82 -19.19
N PHE A 37 16.42 -24.30 -18.26
CA PHE A 37 15.94 -23.50 -17.14
C PHE A 37 15.30 -22.25 -17.76
N ASN A 38 14.00 -22.29 -18.00
CA ASN A 38 13.29 -21.19 -18.64
C ASN A 38 13.41 -20.01 -17.69
N ARG A 39 14.23 -19.01 -18.06
CA ARG A 39 14.46 -17.78 -17.28
C ARG A 39 13.21 -16.90 -17.19
N ASP A 40 12.15 -17.28 -17.88
CA ASP A 40 10.85 -16.60 -17.91
C ASP A 40 10.00 -16.94 -16.69
N LEU A 41 10.60 -16.97 -15.50
CA LEU A 41 9.80 -16.79 -14.28
C LEU A 41 9.14 -15.42 -14.44
N PRO A 42 7.80 -15.30 -14.33
CA PRO A 42 7.16 -14.00 -14.42
C PRO A 42 7.76 -13.13 -13.32
N MET A 43 8.51 -12.10 -13.73
CA MET A 43 8.95 -11.05 -12.83
C MET A 43 7.70 -10.59 -12.09
N THR A 44 7.65 -10.81 -10.78
CA THR A 44 6.49 -10.51 -9.97
C THR A 44 6.17 -9.03 -10.15
N THR A 45 5.16 -8.71 -10.95
CA THR A 45 4.71 -7.34 -11.16
C THR A 45 4.22 -6.83 -9.82
N LYS A 46 4.98 -5.91 -9.22
CA LYS A 46 4.64 -5.28 -7.96
C LYS A 46 3.25 -4.65 -8.10
N HIS A 47 2.26 -5.27 -7.46
CA HIS A 47 0.87 -4.83 -7.56
C HIS A 47 0.70 -3.51 -6.81
N ARG A 48 0.79 -2.39 -7.55
CA ARG A 48 0.54 -1.05 -7.03
C ARG A 48 -0.97 -0.77 -7.00
N PRO A 49 -1.59 -0.45 -5.86
CA PRO A 49 -3.00 -0.09 -5.82
C PRO A 49 -3.28 1.16 -6.68
N ALA A 50 -4.45 1.18 -7.30
CA ALA A 50 -4.96 2.37 -7.96
C ALA A 50 -5.22 3.49 -6.93
N PRO A 51 -5.10 4.77 -7.32
CA PRO A 51 -5.53 5.86 -6.46
C PRO A 51 -7.04 5.75 -6.17
N PRO A 52 -7.50 6.17 -4.98
CA PRO A 52 -8.92 6.26 -4.67
C PRO A 52 -9.71 7.09 -5.72
N GLU A 53 -10.92 6.63 -6.04
CA GLU A 53 -11.71 7.18 -7.16
C GLU A 53 -12.15 8.63 -6.96
N HIS A 54 -12.41 9.02 -5.70
CA HIS A 54 -12.92 10.33 -5.32
C HIS A 54 -11.86 11.44 -5.31
N LEU A 55 -10.58 11.10 -5.51
CA LEU A 55 -9.52 12.10 -5.57
C LEU A 55 -9.61 12.94 -6.85
N ALA A 56 -9.19 14.18 -6.78
CA ALA A 56 -9.04 15.03 -7.96
C ALA A 56 -7.96 14.46 -8.90
N GLU A 57 -8.08 14.68 -10.20
CA GLU A 57 -7.13 14.17 -11.19
C GLU A 57 -5.66 14.60 -10.94
N PRO A 58 -5.36 15.86 -10.55
CA PRO A 58 -4.00 16.24 -10.18
C PRO A 58 -3.44 15.41 -9.02
N THR A 59 -4.29 15.08 -8.04
CA THR A 59 -3.91 14.33 -6.84
C THR A 59 -3.77 12.84 -7.14
N LYS A 60 -4.61 12.29 -8.04
CA LYS A 60 -4.41 10.94 -8.60
C LYS A 60 -3.08 10.84 -9.35
N ALA A 61 -2.70 11.86 -10.10
CA ALA A 61 -1.40 11.89 -10.77
C ALA A 61 -0.25 11.92 -9.76
N TRP A 62 -0.35 12.75 -8.71
CA TRP A 62 0.62 12.79 -7.61
C TRP A 62 0.73 11.44 -6.89
N TRP A 63 -0.38 10.80 -6.56
CA TRP A 63 -0.41 9.47 -5.95
C TRP A 63 0.38 8.44 -6.76
N ARG A 64 0.16 8.40 -8.08
CA ARG A 64 0.89 7.50 -8.99
C ARG A 64 2.38 7.81 -8.98
N ALA A 65 2.75 9.09 -9.07
CA ALA A 65 4.14 9.52 -9.04
C ALA A 65 4.86 9.12 -7.74
N VAL A 66 4.19 9.23 -6.59
CA VAL A 66 4.75 8.77 -5.30
C VAL A 66 4.91 7.25 -5.29
N GLN A 67 3.91 6.49 -5.72
CA GLN A 67 4.05 5.04 -5.82
C GLN A 67 5.16 4.63 -6.79
N ASP A 68 5.38 5.41 -7.85
CA ASP A 68 6.43 5.18 -8.83
C ASP A 68 7.84 5.42 -8.27
N ALA A 69 8.00 6.49 -7.49
CA ALA A 69 9.26 6.87 -6.87
C ALA A 69 9.62 6.03 -5.62
N TYR A 70 8.63 5.53 -4.86
CA TYR A 70 8.86 4.90 -3.56
C TYR A 70 8.32 3.47 -3.46
N GLU A 71 9.00 2.65 -2.66
CA GLU A 71 8.52 1.32 -2.27
C GLU A 71 7.66 1.43 -1.02
N LEU A 72 6.34 1.53 -1.22
CA LEU A 72 5.38 1.68 -0.13
C LEU A 72 4.79 0.35 0.34
N GLU A 73 4.82 0.14 1.64
CA GLU A 73 4.04 -0.92 2.31
C GLU A 73 2.55 -0.54 2.49
N ALA A 74 1.72 -1.52 2.86
CA ALA A 74 0.28 -1.34 3.05
C ALA A 74 -0.09 -0.23 4.06
N HIS A 75 0.71 -0.04 5.11
CA HIS A 75 0.44 1.00 6.11
C HIS A 75 0.78 2.41 5.58
N HIS A 76 1.84 2.54 4.77
CA HIS A 76 2.16 3.80 4.08
C HIS A 76 1.05 4.22 3.11
N LEU A 77 0.43 3.27 2.41
CA LEU A 77 -0.67 3.57 1.48
C LEU A 77 -1.88 4.21 2.18
N ARG A 78 -2.13 3.87 3.45
CA ARG A 78 -3.18 4.52 4.25
C ARG A 78 -2.82 5.98 4.57
N LEU A 79 -1.57 6.24 4.94
CA LEU A 79 -1.09 7.61 5.19
C LEU A 79 -1.08 8.44 3.90
N LEU A 80 -0.68 7.85 2.77
CA LEU A 80 -0.72 8.50 1.46
C LEU A 80 -2.15 8.89 1.08
N GLN A 81 -3.14 8.07 1.43
CA GLN A 81 -4.55 8.35 1.11
C GLN A 81 -5.05 9.53 1.91
N LEU A 82 -4.79 9.53 3.23
CA LEU A 82 -5.14 10.66 4.08
C LEU A 82 -4.44 11.94 3.62
N ALA A 83 -3.19 11.86 3.15
CA ALA A 83 -2.46 13.01 2.64
C ALA A 83 -3.10 13.55 1.35
N ALA A 84 -3.43 12.66 0.41
CA ALA A 84 -4.11 13.03 -0.83
C ALA A 84 -5.46 13.72 -0.57
N GLU A 85 -6.28 13.16 0.33
CA GLU A 85 -7.57 13.71 0.70
C GLU A 85 -7.44 15.09 1.38
N ALA A 86 -6.46 15.23 2.29
CA ALA A 86 -6.17 16.51 2.93
C ALA A 86 -5.69 17.57 1.92
N TRP A 87 -4.93 17.17 0.90
CA TRP A 87 -4.50 18.07 -0.16
C TRP A 87 -5.68 18.57 -1.01
N ASP A 88 -6.55 17.67 -1.45
CA ASP A 88 -7.75 18.03 -2.23
C ASP A 88 -8.68 18.96 -1.44
N GLN A 89 -8.90 18.66 -0.16
CA GLN A 89 -9.69 19.50 0.73
C GLN A 89 -9.07 20.91 0.88
N CYS A 90 -7.74 21.00 0.96
CA CYS A 90 -7.03 22.28 1.02
C CYS A 90 -7.21 23.09 -0.28
N GLN A 91 -7.19 22.43 -1.46
CA GLN A 91 -7.40 23.13 -2.73
C GLN A 91 -8.84 23.62 -2.86
N ALA A 92 -9.83 22.77 -2.54
CA ALA A 92 -11.23 23.17 -2.57
C ALA A 92 -11.52 24.37 -1.66
N ALA A 93 -10.97 24.38 -0.44
CA ALA A 93 -11.11 25.51 0.47
C ALA A 93 -10.40 26.77 -0.06
N ARG A 94 -9.24 26.64 -0.69
CA ARG A 94 -8.51 27.75 -1.32
C ARG A 94 -9.30 28.36 -2.48
N GLU A 95 -9.90 27.54 -3.33
CA GLU A 95 -10.73 27.99 -4.45
C GLU A 95 -11.96 28.75 -3.95
N ALA A 96 -12.68 28.20 -2.95
CA ALA A 96 -13.81 28.87 -2.33
C ALA A 96 -13.44 30.23 -1.69
N LEU A 97 -12.28 30.31 -1.03
CA LEU A 97 -11.78 31.57 -0.45
C LEU A 97 -11.39 32.59 -1.52
N ALA A 98 -10.87 32.15 -2.66
CA ALA A 98 -10.54 33.02 -3.78
C ALA A 98 -11.81 33.63 -4.40
N GLU A 99 -12.89 32.87 -4.45
CA GLU A 99 -14.19 33.33 -4.99
C GLU A 99 -14.94 34.23 -3.99
N HIS A 100 -15.01 33.83 -2.72
CA HIS A 100 -15.92 34.45 -1.75
C HIS A 100 -15.25 35.37 -0.72
N GLY A 101 -13.92 35.51 -0.78
CA GLY A 101 -13.12 36.23 0.21
C GLY A 101 -12.97 35.48 1.52
N MET A 102 -12.32 36.11 2.51
CA MET A 102 -11.99 35.48 3.81
C MET A 102 -13.06 35.70 4.88
N THR A 103 -13.96 36.67 4.68
CA THR A 103 -14.98 37.06 5.65
C THR A 103 -16.35 37.17 5.01
N PHE A 104 -17.39 37.00 5.82
CA PHE A 104 -18.77 37.26 5.46
C PHE A 104 -19.45 38.07 6.56
N GLU A 105 -20.50 38.80 6.21
CA GLU A 105 -21.33 39.52 7.20
C GLU A 105 -22.35 38.56 7.80
N ASP A 106 -22.46 38.56 9.13
CA ASP A 106 -23.53 37.85 9.82
C ASP A 106 -24.87 38.60 9.75
N ARG A 107 -25.92 38.04 10.37
CA ARG A 107 -27.26 38.66 10.37
C ARG A 107 -27.33 40.06 11.00
N PHE A 108 -26.29 40.48 11.72
CA PHE A 108 -26.18 41.80 12.36
C PHE A 108 -25.22 42.73 11.60
N GLY A 109 -24.70 42.32 10.43
CA GLY A 109 -23.73 43.09 9.66
C GLY A 109 -22.32 43.07 10.24
N ALA A 110 -22.03 42.19 11.20
CA ALA A 110 -20.68 42.08 11.76
C ALA A 110 -19.82 41.15 10.90
N PRO A 111 -18.57 41.52 10.58
CA PRO A 111 -17.68 40.65 9.80
C PRO A 111 -17.26 39.42 10.62
N ARG A 112 -17.42 38.24 10.03
CA ARG A 112 -17.02 36.94 10.59
C ARG A 112 -16.11 36.20 9.62
N ALA A 113 -15.16 35.45 10.17
CA ALA A 113 -14.31 34.57 9.38
C ALA A 113 -15.15 33.45 8.76
N ARG A 114 -14.90 33.18 7.48
CA ARG A 114 -15.52 32.07 6.75
C ARG A 114 -14.99 30.72 7.26
N PRO A 115 -15.83 29.67 7.36
CA PRO A 115 -15.40 28.35 7.83
C PRO A 115 -14.30 27.74 6.95
N GLU A 116 -14.27 28.06 5.66
CA GLU A 116 -13.27 27.62 4.69
C GLU A 116 -11.86 28.03 5.11
N VAL A 117 -11.68 29.14 5.84
CA VAL A 117 -10.39 29.56 6.38
C VAL A 117 -9.83 28.52 7.36
N ALA A 118 -10.67 27.98 8.24
CA ALA A 118 -10.26 26.95 9.19
C ALA A 118 -9.97 25.63 8.48
N ILE A 119 -10.83 25.24 7.53
CA ILE A 119 -10.67 24.02 6.72
C ILE A 119 -9.35 24.06 5.95
N GLU A 120 -9.04 25.18 5.29
CA GLU A 120 -7.82 25.37 4.51
C GLU A 120 -6.57 25.21 5.40
N ARG A 121 -6.57 25.90 6.55
CA ARG A 121 -5.49 25.83 7.52
C ARG A 121 -5.27 24.42 8.07
N ASP A 122 -6.35 23.77 8.50
CA ASP A 122 -6.27 22.47 9.16
C ASP A 122 -5.88 21.37 8.17
N SER A 123 -6.41 21.43 6.94
CA SER A 123 -6.06 20.50 5.86
C SER A 123 -4.60 20.64 5.43
N ARG A 124 -4.11 21.89 5.30
CA ARG A 124 -2.70 22.16 5.01
C ARG A 124 -1.77 21.60 6.09
N LEU A 125 -2.15 21.74 7.36
CA LEU A 125 -1.37 21.22 8.49
C LEU A 125 -1.39 19.69 8.55
N ALA A 126 -2.56 19.07 8.31
CA ALA A 126 -2.70 17.63 8.25
C ALA A 126 -1.83 17.04 7.13
N PHE A 127 -1.87 17.62 5.92
CA PHE A 127 -1.01 17.23 4.81
C PHE A 127 0.47 17.30 5.19
N ALA A 128 0.93 18.44 5.74
CA ALA A 128 2.33 18.62 6.12
C ALA A 128 2.81 17.66 7.23
N ARG A 129 1.91 17.15 8.07
CA ARG A 129 2.21 16.12 9.07
C ARG A 129 2.27 14.74 8.43
N LEU A 130 1.28 14.39 7.62
CA LEU A 130 1.21 13.08 6.96
C LEU A 130 2.38 12.85 6.00
N ILE A 131 2.84 13.88 5.30
CA ILE A 131 4.05 13.80 4.46
C ILE A 131 5.30 13.49 5.31
N ARG A 132 5.41 14.07 6.51
CA ARG A 132 6.52 13.75 7.44
C ARG A 132 6.43 12.32 7.97
N GLU A 133 5.24 11.86 8.32
CA GLU A 133 5.04 10.48 8.80
C GLU A 133 5.27 9.44 7.70
N LEU A 134 5.09 9.82 6.43
CA LEU A 134 5.44 8.98 5.28
C LEU A 134 6.95 8.90 5.01
N ASP A 135 7.76 9.77 5.64
CA ASP A 135 9.22 9.83 5.51
C ASP A 135 9.70 9.96 4.05
N LEU A 136 8.90 10.61 3.18
CA LEU A 136 9.23 10.78 1.75
C LEU A 136 10.41 11.74 1.52
N ASP A 137 10.86 12.46 2.55
CA ASP A 137 11.97 13.41 2.52
C ASP A 137 13.32 12.79 2.92
N VAL A 138 13.34 11.50 3.25
CA VAL A 138 14.57 10.79 3.59
C VAL A 138 15.20 10.19 2.33
N ASP A 139 16.26 10.87 1.84
CA ASP A 139 17.17 10.24 0.88
C ASP A 139 17.60 8.85 1.38
N PRO A 140 17.58 7.80 0.53
CA PRO A 140 18.12 6.50 0.90
C PRO A 140 19.56 6.70 1.39
N PRO A 141 20.05 5.93 2.38
CA PRO A 141 21.35 6.16 3.00
C PRO A 141 22.50 6.07 1.97
N GLY A 142 22.76 7.19 1.31
CA GLY A 142 23.96 7.50 0.57
C GLY A 142 24.92 8.20 1.52
N GLU A 143 26.18 7.79 1.45
CA GLU A 143 27.29 8.30 2.25
C GLU A 143 27.31 9.83 2.28
N GLY A 144 27.15 10.42 3.46
CA GLY A 144 27.40 11.84 3.68
C GLY A 144 26.16 12.71 3.91
N ARG A 145 25.26 12.33 4.82
CA ARG A 145 24.24 13.24 5.34
C ARG A 145 24.90 14.47 5.98
N SER A 146 24.94 15.49 5.13
CA SER A 146 25.40 16.85 5.33
C SER A 146 24.57 17.48 6.45
N ARG A 147 25.22 17.71 7.58
CA ARG A 147 24.68 18.55 8.65
C ARG A 147 24.38 19.94 8.04
N PRO A 148 23.18 20.51 8.24
CA PRO A 148 22.89 21.85 7.71
C PRO A 148 23.97 22.84 8.18
N PRO A 149 24.48 23.72 7.30
CA PRO A 149 25.56 24.65 7.66
C PRO A 149 25.12 25.51 8.84
N ALA A 150 25.95 25.57 9.89
CA ALA A 150 25.61 26.28 11.11
C ALA A 150 25.35 27.77 10.81
N LEU A 151 24.16 28.26 11.20
CA LEU A 151 23.82 29.67 11.12
C LEU A 151 24.78 30.48 12.00
N ARG A 152 25.37 31.55 11.43
CA ARG A 152 26.30 32.43 12.16
C ARG A 152 25.68 33.06 13.41
N SER A 153 24.35 33.18 13.47
CA SER A 153 23.58 33.71 14.60
C SER A 153 23.66 32.89 15.89
N ASN A 154 24.01 31.59 15.81
CA ASN A 154 24.13 30.71 16.98
C ASN A 154 25.56 30.67 17.57
N ARG A 155 26.52 31.40 16.98
CA ARG A 155 27.84 31.64 17.59
C ARG A 155 27.80 32.97 18.36
N ARG A 156 27.32 32.94 19.60
CA ARG A 156 27.60 34.04 20.53
C ARG A 156 29.03 33.84 21.06
N LEU A 157 29.85 34.84 20.75
CA LEU A 157 31.25 35.15 21.14
C LEU A 157 32.06 34.03 21.80
#